data_AF-A0A0X3VQ23-F1
#
_entry.id   AF-A0A0X3VQ23-F1
#
_cell.length_a   1.000
_cell.length_b   1.000
_cell.length_c   1.000
_cell.angle_alpha   90.00
_cell.angle_beta   90.00
_cell.angle_gamma   90.00
#
_symmetry.space_group_name_H-M   'P 1'
#
loop_
_entity.id
_entity.type
_entity.pdbx_description
1 polymer ?
#
loop_
_entity_poly.entity_id
_entity_poly.type
_entity_poly.pdbx_seq_one_letter_code
_entity_poly.pdbx_strand_id
1 'polypeptide(L)'
;MSPDLALGTYRCRDIPQAAVHAVACGGTWIDTAPNYHHGRAQTQLQPVLAGNPDLRVSTKVGFFTPDIATAARGAGVLTPAEAASGQCLTHRYVAWQSRRTTAELGRTPDIVFVHNPERAARPHDAIASAFTALEVEARAGRIGGYGVATWTGFEGTFSVADLLDIATRCGGPGHHLAAVQLPVSLVVLKPVAQALDGTGPLAEATAAGLDTFVSAPLHGGELPAMVTDELAHLIDPGSTPAEAALRVTASAPGAKRILLGSGRAQHWEAAQRVLALPPLPDKTLHEVIDVLGA
;
A
#
# COMPACT_ATOMS: atom_id res chain seq x y z
N MET A 1 -18.69 -4.06 -4.77
CA MET A 1 -17.92 -5.26 -5.18
C MET A 1 -17.03 -5.63 -4.01
N SER A 2 -16.71 -6.91 -3.81
CA SER A 2 -15.69 -7.31 -2.84
C SER A 2 -14.31 -6.80 -3.26
N PRO A 3 -13.39 -6.53 -2.31
CA PRO A 3 -12.03 -6.13 -2.63
C PRO A 3 -11.15 -7.31 -3.08
N ASP A 4 -10.13 -7.03 -3.90
CA ASP A 4 -9.09 -7.99 -4.27
C ASP A 4 -8.19 -8.32 -3.07
N LEU A 5 -7.75 -9.57 -2.93
CA LEU A 5 -6.67 -9.94 -2.02
C LEU A 5 -5.31 -9.81 -2.72
N ALA A 6 -4.39 -9.07 -2.13
CA ALA A 6 -3.09 -8.73 -2.70
C ALA A 6 -1.94 -8.98 -1.70
N LEU A 7 -0.76 -9.37 -2.18
CA LEU A 7 0.37 -9.74 -1.32
C LEU A 7 1.18 -8.51 -0.90
N GLY A 8 1.17 -8.16 0.40
CA GLY A 8 2.09 -7.16 0.96
C GLY A 8 3.37 -7.82 1.50
N THR A 9 4.54 -7.57 0.90
CA THR A 9 5.78 -8.31 1.24
C THR A 9 6.53 -7.80 2.48
N TYR A 10 6.12 -6.68 3.10
CA TYR A 10 6.90 -5.96 4.11
C TYR A 10 7.40 -6.81 5.30
N ARG A 11 6.52 -7.60 5.93
CA ARG A 11 6.85 -8.51 7.05
C ARG A 11 6.95 -10.00 6.61
N CYS A 12 6.98 -10.29 5.32
CA CYS A 12 7.17 -11.67 4.83
C CYS A 12 8.61 -12.15 5.07
N ARG A 13 8.76 -13.28 5.77
CA ARG A 13 10.08 -13.91 6.04
C ARG A 13 10.66 -14.60 4.82
N ASP A 14 9.81 -15.32 4.08
CA ASP A 14 10.11 -15.90 2.78
C ASP A 14 9.17 -15.24 1.75
N ILE A 15 9.74 -14.33 0.95
CA ILE A 15 9.01 -13.57 -0.08
C ILE A 15 8.70 -14.44 -1.31
N PRO A 16 9.63 -15.24 -1.86
CA PRO A 16 9.32 -16.21 -2.91
C PRO A 16 8.18 -17.18 -2.54
N GLN A 17 8.22 -17.79 -1.35
CA GLN A 17 7.18 -18.72 -0.90
C GLN A 17 5.83 -18.00 -0.71
N ALA A 18 5.81 -16.81 -0.11
CA ALA A 18 4.60 -16.00 0.01
C ALA A 18 3.99 -15.64 -1.35
N ALA A 19 4.82 -15.30 -2.34
CA ALA A 19 4.40 -14.98 -3.70
C ALA A 19 3.87 -16.20 -4.46
N VAL A 20 4.53 -17.36 -4.35
CA VAL A 20 4.02 -18.63 -4.92
C VAL A 20 2.68 -19.02 -4.30
N HIS A 21 2.52 -18.89 -2.99
CA HIS A 21 1.24 -19.18 -2.33
C HIS A 21 0.14 -18.18 -2.72
N ALA A 22 0.44 -16.89 -2.81
CA ALA A 22 -0.51 -15.87 -3.26
C ALA A 22 -1.02 -16.17 -4.69
N VAL A 23 -0.11 -16.47 -5.62
CA VAL A 23 -0.44 -16.82 -7.01
C VAL A 23 -1.25 -18.12 -7.10
N ALA A 24 -0.85 -19.17 -6.38
CA ALA A 24 -1.62 -20.42 -6.32
C ALA A 24 -3.01 -20.23 -5.69
N CYS A 25 -3.18 -19.17 -4.91
CA CYS A 25 -4.43 -18.69 -4.32
C CYS A 25 -5.14 -17.61 -5.18
N GLY A 26 -4.84 -17.51 -6.48
CA GLY A 26 -5.51 -16.57 -7.39
C GLY A 26 -5.21 -15.09 -7.17
N GLY A 27 -4.26 -14.74 -6.30
CA GLY A 27 -3.88 -13.36 -6.01
C GLY A 27 -3.28 -12.66 -7.23
N THR A 28 -3.92 -11.58 -7.68
CA THR A 28 -3.61 -10.87 -8.95
C THR A 28 -2.60 -9.74 -8.79
N TRP A 29 -2.16 -9.43 -7.56
CA TRP A 29 -1.30 -8.28 -7.27
C TRP A 29 -0.26 -8.55 -6.16
N ILE A 30 0.97 -8.10 -6.35
CA ILE A 30 2.03 -8.03 -5.31
C ILE A 30 2.43 -6.57 -5.03
N ASP A 31 2.49 -6.20 -3.77
CA ASP A 31 2.99 -4.91 -3.28
C ASP A 31 4.31 -5.10 -2.50
N THR A 32 5.34 -4.36 -2.91
CA THR A 32 6.69 -4.47 -2.36
C THR A 32 7.31 -3.09 -2.11
N ALA A 33 8.61 -3.02 -1.78
CA ALA A 33 9.38 -1.77 -1.77
C ALA A 33 10.91 -2.05 -1.84
N PRO A 34 11.71 -1.11 -2.37
CA PRO A 34 13.17 -1.21 -2.48
C PRO A 34 13.92 -1.25 -1.13
N ASN A 35 13.26 -0.96 0.00
CA ASN A 35 13.84 -1.07 1.34
C ASN A 35 13.39 -2.33 2.11
N TYR A 36 12.47 -3.14 1.58
CA TYR A 36 11.97 -4.33 2.27
C TYR A 36 12.97 -5.51 2.23
N HIS A 37 12.94 -6.35 3.26
CA HIS A 37 13.84 -7.50 3.46
C HIS A 37 15.32 -7.19 3.16
N HIS A 38 15.83 -6.13 3.80
CA HIS A 38 17.20 -5.61 3.63
C HIS A 38 17.55 -5.22 2.19
N GLY A 39 16.56 -4.72 1.43
CA GLY A 39 16.73 -4.29 0.04
C GLY A 39 16.72 -5.41 -0.99
N ARG A 40 16.29 -6.62 -0.62
CA ARG A 40 16.28 -7.81 -1.49
C ARG A 40 14.90 -8.20 -2.00
N ALA A 41 13.83 -7.62 -1.42
CA ALA A 41 12.45 -8.00 -1.70
C ALA A 41 12.07 -7.92 -3.20
N GLN A 42 12.57 -6.91 -3.92
CA GLN A 42 12.29 -6.75 -5.35
C GLN A 42 12.95 -7.86 -6.18
N THR A 43 14.25 -8.07 -6.01
CA THR A 43 15.02 -9.11 -6.72
C THR A 43 14.51 -10.52 -6.43
N GLN A 44 14.05 -10.78 -5.20
CA GLN A 44 13.47 -12.07 -4.82
C GLN A 44 12.12 -12.37 -5.49
N LEU A 45 11.40 -11.36 -5.98
CA LEU A 45 10.14 -11.55 -6.71
C LEU A 45 10.35 -11.89 -8.19
N GLN A 46 11.53 -11.63 -8.76
CA GLN A 46 11.79 -11.82 -10.20
C GLN A 46 11.35 -13.19 -10.75
N PRO A 47 11.64 -14.35 -10.10
CA PRO A 47 11.24 -15.65 -10.65
C PRO A 47 9.71 -15.83 -10.71
N VAL A 48 8.98 -15.27 -9.73
CA VAL A 48 7.51 -15.37 -9.66
C VAL A 48 6.86 -14.38 -10.63
N LEU A 49 7.40 -13.17 -10.75
CA LEU A 49 6.94 -12.15 -11.71
C LEU A 49 7.23 -12.54 -13.18
N ALA A 50 8.30 -13.29 -13.43
CA ALA A 50 8.61 -13.84 -14.76
C ALA A 50 7.74 -15.05 -15.12
N GLY A 51 7.40 -15.89 -14.13
CA GLY A 51 6.50 -17.03 -14.32
C GLY A 51 5.01 -16.65 -14.46
N ASN A 52 4.64 -15.41 -14.11
CA ASN A 52 3.25 -14.95 -14.11
C ASN A 52 3.16 -13.57 -14.79
N PRO A 53 3.03 -13.49 -16.13
CA PRO A 53 3.05 -12.21 -16.85
C PRO A 53 1.90 -11.27 -16.44
N ASP A 54 0.70 -11.81 -16.23
CA ASP A 54 -0.50 -11.04 -15.87
C ASP A 54 -0.53 -10.55 -14.40
N LEU A 55 0.41 -11.03 -13.57
CA LEU A 55 0.55 -10.64 -12.17
C LEU A 55 1.01 -9.19 -12.07
N ARG A 56 0.15 -8.34 -11.48
CA ARG A 56 0.39 -6.90 -11.32
C ARG A 56 1.34 -6.65 -10.15
N VAL A 57 2.18 -5.62 -10.25
CA VAL A 57 3.14 -5.30 -9.18
C VAL A 57 3.18 -3.80 -8.86
N SER A 58 2.91 -3.48 -7.60
CA SER A 58 3.18 -2.17 -7.02
C SER A 58 4.45 -2.18 -6.17
N THR A 59 5.09 -1.03 -6.12
CA THR A 59 6.31 -0.80 -5.35
C THR A 59 6.33 0.65 -4.89
N LYS A 60 7.39 1.07 -4.22
CA LYS A 60 7.47 2.36 -3.54
C LYS A 60 8.80 3.07 -3.80
N VAL A 61 8.82 4.37 -3.60
CA VAL A 61 9.99 5.23 -3.80
C VAL A 61 10.21 6.15 -2.59
N GLY A 62 11.47 6.39 -2.25
CA GLY A 62 11.89 7.34 -1.21
C GLY A 62 12.84 6.74 -0.18
N PHE A 63 12.49 5.58 0.40
CA PHE A 63 13.34 4.88 1.37
C PHE A 63 14.44 4.06 0.71
N PHE A 64 15.54 3.86 1.45
CA PHE A 64 16.70 3.08 0.99
C PHE A 64 17.43 2.37 2.13
N THR A 65 18.22 1.36 1.76
CA THR A 65 19.23 0.72 2.62
C THR A 65 20.56 1.50 2.59
N PRO A 66 21.53 1.23 3.49
CA PRO A 66 22.88 1.80 3.42
C PRO A 66 23.60 1.53 2.09
N ASP A 67 23.37 0.38 1.47
CA ASP A 67 23.96 0.01 0.18
C ASP A 67 23.38 0.86 -0.96
N ILE A 68 22.05 1.04 -0.97
CA ILE A 68 21.36 1.91 -1.92
C ILE A 68 21.78 3.38 -1.69
N ALA A 69 21.94 3.83 -0.45
CA ALA A 69 22.45 5.16 -0.14
C ALA A 69 23.88 5.36 -0.67
N THR A 70 24.74 4.35 -0.56
CA THR A 70 26.12 4.37 -1.07
C THR A 70 26.13 4.44 -2.60
N ALA A 71 25.33 3.63 -3.28
CA ALA A 71 25.18 3.66 -4.74
C ALA A 71 24.59 5.00 -5.23
N ALA A 72 23.61 5.55 -4.53
CA ALA A 72 22.97 6.82 -4.86
C ALA A 72 23.87 8.04 -4.62
N ARG A 73 24.75 8.00 -3.61
CA ARG A 73 25.85 8.97 -3.44
C ARG A 73 26.89 8.84 -4.55
N GLY A 74 27.27 7.63 -4.93
CA GLY A 74 28.19 7.37 -6.06
C GLY A 74 27.63 7.88 -7.40
N ALA A 75 26.32 7.82 -7.58
CA ALA A 75 25.61 8.39 -8.73
C ALA A 75 25.30 9.90 -8.60
N GLY A 76 25.75 10.56 -7.53
CA GLY A 76 25.57 12.01 -7.33
C GLY A 76 24.14 12.47 -7.02
N VAL A 77 23.18 11.56 -6.83
CA VAL A 77 21.76 11.91 -6.60
C VAL A 77 21.41 12.12 -5.12
N LEU A 78 22.23 11.63 -4.19
CA LEU A 78 22.14 11.96 -2.75
C LEU A 78 23.35 12.76 -2.26
N THR A 79 23.07 13.82 -1.51
CA THR A 79 24.06 14.48 -0.64
C THR A 79 24.36 13.62 0.61
N PRO A 80 25.45 13.89 1.36
CA PRO A 80 25.71 13.19 2.62
C PRO A 80 24.60 13.37 3.67
N ALA A 81 23.94 14.55 3.71
CA ALA A 81 22.85 14.83 4.64
C ALA A 81 21.57 14.06 4.29
N GLU A 82 21.21 13.99 3.00
CA GLU A 82 20.07 13.18 2.56
C GLU A 82 20.33 11.68 2.75
N ALA A 83 21.56 11.20 2.53
CA ALA A 83 21.91 9.81 2.79
C ALA A 83 21.79 9.42 4.27
N ALA A 84 21.90 10.38 5.20
CA ALA A 84 21.78 10.14 6.63
C ALA A 84 20.31 10.06 7.14
N SER A 85 19.32 10.53 6.36
CA SER A 85 17.90 10.50 6.78
C SER A 85 17.20 9.15 6.58
N GLY A 86 17.80 8.26 5.76
CA GLY A 86 17.18 7.00 5.31
C GLY A 86 16.03 7.16 4.30
N GLN A 87 15.67 8.38 3.92
CA GLN A 87 14.54 8.69 3.04
C GLN A 87 14.76 10.01 2.27
N CYS A 88 14.67 9.98 0.95
CA CYS A 88 14.80 11.17 0.10
C CYS A 88 13.68 11.19 -0.95
N LEU A 89 12.99 12.33 -1.10
CA LEU A 89 11.91 12.51 -2.08
C LEU A 89 12.23 13.59 -3.12
N THR A 90 13.50 13.94 -3.31
CA THR A 90 13.91 14.85 -4.40
C THR A 90 13.73 14.18 -5.76
N HIS A 91 13.25 14.93 -6.74
CA HIS A 91 13.04 14.46 -8.12
C HIS A 91 14.24 13.65 -8.68
N ARG A 92 15.48 14.08 -8.42
CA ARG A 92 16.71 13.42 -8.89
C ARG A 92 16.90 12.02 -8.29
N TYR A 93 16.58 11.85 -7.01
CA TYR A 93 16.66 10.56 -6.34
C TYR A 93 15.49 9.65 -6.73
N VAL A 94 14.27 10.20 -6.80
CA VAL A 94 13.06 9.48 -7.20
C VAL A 94 13.20 8.91 -8.61
N ALA A 95 13.65 9.71 -9.59
CA ALA A 95 13.91 9.22 -10.94
C ALA A 95 15.01 8.14 -11.01
N TRP A 96 16.07 8.26 -10.21
CA TRP A 96 17.15 7.27 -10.14
C TRP A 96 16.67 5.94 -9.52
N GLN A 97 15.90 5.99 -8.43
CA GLN A 97 15.40 4.80 -7.76
C GLN A 97 14.34 4.07 -8.61
N SER A 98 13.40 4.80 -9.25
CA SER A 98 12.42 4.18 -10.15
C SER A 98 13.06 3.40 -11.31
N ARG A 99 14.16 3.92 -11.88
CA ARG A 99 14.93 3.24 -12.94
C ARG A 99 15.66 1.99 -12.45
N ARG A 100 16.20 2.01 -11.23
CA ARG A 100 16.72 0.79 -10.57
C ARG A 100 15.61 -0.23 -10.34
N THR A 101 14.46 0.19 -9.84
CA THR A 101 13.34 -0.68 -9.50
C THR A 101 12.84 -1.52 -10.68
N THR A 102 12.86 -1.00 -11.91
CA THR A 102 12.53 -1.79 -13.12
C THR A 102 13.48 -2.98 -13.29
N ALA A 103 14.79 -2.76 -13.10
CA ALA A 103 15.80 -3.83 -13.17
C ALA A 103 15.78 -4.76 -11.96
N GLU A 104 15.40 -4.25 -10.77
CA GLU A 104 15.26 -5.05 -9.56
C GLU A 104 14.00 -5.93 -9.57
N LEU A 105 12.91 -5.51 -10.20
CA LEU A 105 11.70 -6.33 -10.39
C LEU A 105 11.74 -7.22 -11.65
N GLY A 106 12.65 -6.93 -12.59
CA GLY A 106 12.71 -7.60 -13.90
C GLY A 106 11.61 -7.18 -14.89
N ARG A 107 10.73 -6.25 -14.50
CA ARG A 107 9.62 -5.70 -15.31
C ARG A 107 9.28 -4.28 -14.89
N THR A 108 8.61 -3.53 -15.77
CA THR A 108 7.96 -2.26 -15.43
C THR A 108 6.90 -2.50 -14.33
N PRO A 109 6.89 -1.72 -13.23
CA PRO A 109 5.84 -1.80 -12.23
C PRO A 109 4.56 -1.08 -12.67
N ASP A 110 3.42 -1.61 -12.25
CA ASP A 110 2.10 -1.00 -12.47
C ASP A 110 1.97 0.34 -11.75
N ILE A 111 2.39 0.40 -10.47
CA ILE A 111 2.25 1.59 -9.62
C ILE A 111 3.52 1.78 -8.79
N VAL A 112 4.05 3.01 -8.76
CA VAL A 112 5.07 3.44 -7.79
C VAL A 112 4.49 4.43 -6.79
N PHE A 113 4.40 4.03 -5.52
CA PHE A 113 3.94 4.89 -4.44
C PHE A 113 5.07 5.74 -3.85
N VAL A 114 4.84 7.04 -3.68
CA VAL A 114 5.65 7.90 -2.79
C VAL A 114 5.49 7.39 -1.36
N HIS A 115 6.57 6.95 -0.73
CA HIS A 115 6.53 6.19 0.52
C HIS A 115 6.68 7.13 1.73
N ASN A 116 5.63 7.22 2.55
CA ASN A 116 5.47 8.00 3.77
C ASN A 116 5.96 9.46 3.66
N PRO A 117 5.43 10.27 2.71
CA PRO A 117 5.85 11.66 2.53
C PRO A 117 5.60 12.56 3.76
N GLU A 118 4.71 12.16 4.67
CA GLU A 118 4.47 12.83 5.96
C GLU A 118 5.73 12.94 6.84
N ARG A 119 6.76 12.13 6.59
CA ARG A 119 8.07 12.21 7.27
C ARG A 119 8.98 13.32 6.76
N ALA A 120 8.67 13.96 5.63
CA ALA A 120 9.43 15.11 5.16
C ALA A 120 9.04 16.37 5.96
N ALA A 121 9.99 17.26 6.25
CA ALA A 121 9.71 18.51 6.97
C ALA A 121 8.72 19.45 6.23
N ARG A 122 8.51 19.24 4.93
CA ARG A 122 7.51 19.91 4.09
C ARG A 122 6.87 18.88 3.14
N PRO A 123 5.83 18.13 3.60
CA PRO A 123 5.29 16.98 2.87
C PRO A 123 4.76 17.31 1.48
N HIS A 124 4.02 18.41 1.32
CA HIS A 124 3.47 18.83 0.02
C HIS A 124 4.56 19.08 -1.03
N ASP A 125 5.65 19.77 -0.66
CA ASP A 125 6.78 20.01 -1.56
C ASP A 125 7.55 18.71 -1.89
N ALA A 126 7.62 17.77 -0.95
CA ALA A 126 8.20 16.45 -1.17
C ALA A 126 7.36 15.58 -2.11
N ILE A 127 6.03 15.62 -1.98
CA ILE A 127 5.08 14.98 -2.90
C ILE A 127 5.20 15.60 -4.29
N ALA A 128 5.24 16.93 -4.41
CA ALA A 128 5.41 17.63 -5.68
C ALA A 128 6.74 17.29 -6.37
N SER A 129 7.86 17.23 -5.61
CA SER A 129 9.17 16.85 -6.14
C SER A 129 9.19 15.39 -6.63
N ALA A 130 8.52 14.49 -5.90
CA ALA A 130 8.40 13.09 -6.30
C ALA A 130 7.45 12.89 -7.50
N PHE A 131 6.26 13.49 -7.50
CA PHE A 131 5.29 13.43 -8.60
C PHE A 131 5.88 14.01 -9.89
N THR A 132 6.63 15.12 -9.83
CA THR A 132 7.34 15.69 -10.99
C THR A 132 8.29 14.68 -11.64
N ALA A 133 8.98 13.86 -10.85
CA ALA A 133 9.82 12.78 -11.39
C ALA A 133 9.00 11.59 -11.89
N LEU A 134 7.99 11.15 -11.15
CA LEU A 134 7.17 9.99 -11.52
C LEU A 134 6.35 10.24 -12.80
N GLU A 135 5.92 11.48 -13.06
CA GLU A 135 5.35 11.92 -14.34
C GLU A 135 6.31 11.75 -15.53
N VAL A 136 7.61 11.98 -15.35
CA VAL A 136 8.63 11.80 -16.39
C VAL A 136 8.96 10.32 -16.63
N GLU A 137 8.81 9.47 -15.61
CA GLU A 137 8.93 8.02 -15.75
C GLU A 137 7.66 7.39 -16.37
N ALA A 138 6.46 7.88 -16.00
CA ALA A 138 5.16 7.38 -16.49
C ALA A 138 4.92 7.72 -17.96
N ARG A 139 5.08 9.00 -18.37
CA ARG A 139 4.97 9.42 -19.77
C ARG A 139 5.98 8.73 -20.70
N ALA A 140 7.03 8.13 -20.14
CA ALA A 140 8.04 7.39 -20.87
C ALA A 140 7.91 5.85 -20.70
N GLY A 141 6.77 5.35 -20.22
CA GLY A 141 6.45 3.92 -20.13
C GLY A 141 7.25 3.11 -19.11
N ARG A 142 7.97 3.77 -18.19
CA ARG A 142 8.82 3.10 -17.18
C ARG A 142 8.10 2.79 -15.87
N ILE A 143 6.90 3.32 -15.67
CA ILE A 143 5.91 2.94 -14.64
C ILE A 143 4.51 3.03 -15.27
N GLY A 144 3.55 2.21 -14.84
CA GLY A 144 2.15 2.34 -15.30
C GLY A 144 1.43 3.58 -14.74
N GLY A 145 1.77 3.95 -13.51
CA GLY A 145 1.29 5.16 -12.83
C GLY A 145 1.94 5.30 -11.45
N TYR A 146 1.45 6.24 -10.64
CA TYR A 146 1.98 6.48 -9.30
C TYR A 146 0.89 6.77 -8.26
N GLY A 147 1.29 6.85 -6.99
CA GLY A 147 0.41 7.13 -5.87
C GLY A 147 1.15 7.64 -4.64
N VAL A 148 0.44 7.73 -3.51
CA VAL A 148 1.06 7.90 -2.18
C VAL A 148 0.75 6.68 -1.32
N ALA A 149 1.77 6.14 -0.65
CA ALA A 149 1.64 5.20 0.45
C ALA A 149 2.00 5.92 1.75
N THR A 150 1.13 5.86 2.75
CA THR A 150 1.25 6.67 3.97
C THR A 150 0.74 5.89 5.18
N TRP A 151 1.21 6.24 6.38
CA TRP A 151 0.62 5.74 7.63
C TRP A 151 -0.41 6.73 8.20
N THR A 152 -0.03 7.99 8.37
CA THR A 152 -0.83 9.02 9.05
C THR A 152 -1.03 10.30 8.22
N GLY A 153 -0.63 10.31 6.95
CA GLY A 153 -0.68 11.51 6.10
C GLY A 153 -2.09 12.08 5.93
N PHE A 154 -3.09 11.21 5.81
CA PHE A 154 -4.51 11.59 5.74
C PHE A 154 -5.10 12.03 7.09
N GLU A 155 -4.34 12.00 8.19
CA GLU A 155 -4.73 12.56 9.50
C GLU A 155 -4.43 14.07 9.61
N GLY A 156 -4.50 14.79 8.48
CA GLY A 156 -4.33 16.24 8.42
C GLY A 156 -2.98 16.74 7.88
N THR A 157 -2.13 15.86 7.33
CA THR A 157 -0.90 16.28 6.63
C THR A 157 -1.17 16.62 5.15
N PHE A 158 -2.06 15.84 4.51
CA PHE A 158 -2.60 16.08 3.17
C PHE A 158 -3.92 15.31 3.00
N SER A 159 -4.82 15.84 2.18
CA SER A 159 -6.07 15.22 1.73
C SER A 159 -5.90 14.51 0.38
N VAL A 160 -6.92 13.79 -0.12
CA VAL A 160 -6.87 13.29 -1.51
C VAL A 160 -6.96 14.45 -2.51
N ALA A 161 -7.69 15.51 -2.18
CA ALA A 161 -7.75 16.74 -2.96
C ALA A 161 -6.34 17.34 -3.16
N ASP A 162 -5.52 17.46 -2.11
CA ASP A 162 -4.14 17.94 -2.21
C ASP A 162 -3.29 17.10 -3.18
N LEU A 163 -3.48 15.77 -3.19
CA LEU A 163 -2.75 14.89 -4.10
C LEU A 163 -3.15 15.10 -5.56
N LEU A 164 -4.45 15.26 -5.84
CA LEU A 164 -4.98 15.59 -7.17
C LEU A 164 -4.48 16.96 -7.65
N ASP A 165 -4.45 17.93 -6.74
CA ASP A 165 -3.98 19.29 -7.01
C ASP A 165 -2.47 19.33 -7.34
N ILE A 166 -1.66 18.61 -6.56
CA ILE A 166 -0.22 18.46 -6.82
C ILE A 166 0.01 17.68 -8.12
N ALA A 167 -0.74 16.58 -8.35
CA ALA A 167 -0.63 15.80 -9.58
C ALA A 167 -1.03 16.63 -10.81
N THR A 168 -2.03 17.50 -10.71
CA THR A 168 -2.43 18.41 -11.79
C THR A 168 -1.36 19.46 -12.07
N ARG A 169 -0.68 19.98 -11.03
CA ARG A 169 0.46 20.90 -11.21
C ARG A 169 1.69 20.23 -11.84
N CYS A 170 1.94 18.95 -11.58
CA CYS A 170 3.08 18.20 -12.13
C CYS A 170 2.80 17.57 -13.50
N GLY A 171 1.59 17.05 -13.70
CA GLY A 171 1.18 16.23 -14.83
C GLY A 171 0.23 16.91 -15.83
N GLY A 172 -0.39 18.03 -15.44
CA GLY A 172 -1.56 18.59 -16.13
C GLY A 172 -2.81 17.72 -15.94
N PRO A 173 -3.90 17.98 -16.70
CA PRO A 173 -5.15 17.22 -16.58
C PRO A 173 -5.06 15.73 -16.97
N GLY A 174 -3.96 15.31 -17.61
CA GLY A 174 -3.68 13.92 -17.99
C GLY A 174 -2.59 13.29 -17.13
N HIS A 175 -2.61 13.55 -15.82
CA HIS A 175 -1.62 13.04 -14.87
C HIS A 175 -1.78 11.53 -14.60
N HIS A 176 -0.70 10.88 -14.17
CA HIS A 176 -0.64 9.44 -13.90
C HIS A 176 -0.78 9.08 -12.41
N LEU A 177 -1.33 10.00 -11.60
CA LEU A 177 -1.80 9.68 -10.24
C LEU A 177 -2.97 8.70 -10.35
N ALA A 178 -2.76 7.48 -9.84
CA ALA A 178 -3.65 6.35 -10.04
C ALA A 178 -4.13 5.69 -8.73
N ALA A 179 -3.44 5.91 -7.59
CA ALA A 179 -3.75 5.20 -6.36
C ALA A 179 -3.35 5.91 -5.05
N VAL A 180 -3.98 5.48 -3.95
CA VAL A 180 -3.57 5.76 -2.57
C VAL A 180 -3.43 4.45 -1.78
N GLN A 181 -2.48 4.41 -0.86
CA GLN A 181 -2.25 3.28 0.04
C GLN A 181 -2.18 3.78 1.49
N LEU A 182 -3.01 3.22 2.37
CA LEU A 182 -3.20 3.67 3.74
C LEU A 182 -3.57 2.50 4.67
N PRO A 183 -3.28 2.56 5.99
CA PRO A 183 -3.72 1.53 6.93
C PRO A 183 -5.23 1.61 7.18
N VAL A 184 -5.88 0.44 7.22
CA VAL A 184 -7.24 0.27 7.76
C VAL A 184 -7.26 -1.06 8.50
N SER A 185 -7.73 -1.07 9.74
CA SER A 185 -7.79 -2.27 10.60
C SER A 185 -8.63 -1.99 11.85
N LEU A 186 -8.87 -2.98 12.72
CA LEU A 186 -9.60 -2.76 13.99
C LEU A 186 -8.93 -1.75 14.96
N VAL A 187 -7.65 -1.42 14.79
CA VAL A 187 -6.96 -0.34 15.54
C VAL A 187 -6.69 0.91 14.69
N VAL A 188 -7.21 0.95 13.45
CA VAL A 188 -7.20 2.11 12.54
C VAL A 188 -8.55 2.14 11.83
N LEU A 189 -9.62 2.39 12.61
CA LEU A 189 -11.01 2.33 12.14
C LEU A 189 -11.55 3.68 11.62
N LYS A 190 -10.91 4.80 11.95
CA LYS A 190 -11.31 6.13 11.47
C LYS A 190 -11.55 6.21 9.94
N PRO A 191 -10.74 5.58 9.05
CA PRO A 191 -11.05 5.55 7.62
C PRO A 191 -12.34 4.78 7.27
N VAL A 192 -12.75 3.81 8.09
CA VAL A 192 -14.02 3.07 7.94
C VAL A 192 -15.19 3.97 8.32
N ALA A 193 -15.10 4.62 9.50
CA ALA A 193 -16.11 5.56 9.99
C ALA A 193 -16.35 6.69 8.97
N GLN A 194 -15.28 7.36 8.55
CA GLN A 194 -15.35 8.41 7.53
C GLN A 194 -15.99 7.92 6.22
N ALA A 195 -15.66 6.71 5.77
CA ALA A 195 -16.17 6.17 4.52
C ALA A 195 -17.66 5.74 4.58
N LEU A 196 -18.17 5.40 5.76
CA LEU A 196 -19.62 5.18 6.00
C LEU A 196 -20.40 6.51 5.86
N ASP A 197 -19.83 7.61 6.35
CA ASP A 197 -20.35 8.97 6.13
C ASP A 197 -20.12 9.49 4.68
N GLY A 198 -19.47 8.71 3.81
CA GLY A 198 -19.12 9.13 2.45
C GLY A 198 -17.98 10.16 2.36
N THR A 199 -17.15 10.25 3.41
CA THR A 199 -16.05 11.23 3.55
C THR A 199 -14.68 10.56 3.70
N GLY A 200 -13.61 11.37 3.74
CA GLY A 200 -12.26 10.89 4.03
C GLY A 200 -11.62 10.09 2.90
N PRO A 201 -10.41 9.57 3.12
CA PRO A 201 -9.50 9.20 2.02
C PRO A 201 -9.98 8.00 1.18
N LEU A 202 -10.79 7.08 1.72
CA LEU A 202 -11.36 5.98 0.94
C LEU A 202 -12.48 6.46 0.01
N ALA A 203 -13.40 7.29 0.51
CA ALA A 203 -14.51 7.82 -0.28
C ALA A 203 -14.01 8.84 -1.30
N GLU A 204 -13.15 9.79 -0.89
CA GLU A 204 -12.53 10.78 -1.77
C GLU A 204 -11.73 10.13 -2.92
N ALA A 205 -10.89 9.13 -2.62
CA ALA A 205 -10.13 8.41 -3.64
C ALA A 205 -11.05 7.62 -4.60
N THR A 206 -12.11 7.00 -4.08
CA THR A 206 -13.09 6.27 -4.90
C THR A 206 -13.86 7.22 -5.82
N ALA A 207 -14.30 8.38 -5.31
CA ALA A 207 -14.98 9.40 -6.10
C ALA A 207 -14.07 10.04 -7.16
N ALA A 208 -12.77 10.17 -6.87
CA ALA A 208 -11.74 10.60 -7.82
C ALA A 208 -11.30 9.50 -8.82
N GLY A 209 -11.88 8.29 -8.75
CA GLY A 209 -11.54 7.16 -9.62
C GLY A 209 -10.22 6.45 -9.28
N LEU A 210 -9.50 6.88 -8.24
CA LEU A 210 -8.22 6.29 -7.81
C LEU A 210 -8.42 4.89 -7.21
N ASP A 211 -7.39 4.04 -7.30
CA ASP A 211 -7.36 2.74 -6.64
C ASP A 211 -6.89 2.85 -5.17
N THR A 212 -7.59 2.16 -4.29
CA THR A 212 -7.36 2.17 -2.84
C THR A 212 -6.71 0.86 -2.38
N PHE A 213 -5.54 0.98 -1.77
CA PHE A 213 -4.77 -0.14 -1.23
C PHE A 213 -4.76 -0.07 0.29
N VAL A 214 -5.54 -0.95 0.92
CA VAL A 214 -5.57 -1.09 2.38
C VAL A 214 -4.35 -1.86 2.84
N SER A 215 -3.51 -1.22 3.64
CA SER A 215 -2.33 -1.82 4.25
C SER A 215 -2.58 -2.23 5.71
N ALA A 216 -1.71 -3.09 6.24
CA ALA A 216 -1.70 -3.52 7.64
C ALA A 216 -3.07 -3.99 8.23
N PRO A 217 -3.90 -4.78 7.51
CA PRO A 217 -5.25 -5.19 7.96
C PRO A 217 -5.28 -5.94 9.30
N LEU A 218 -4.18 -6.60 9.65
CA LEU A 218 -3.98 -7.34 10.91
C LEU A 218 -2.92 -6.69 11.81
N HIS A 219 -2.72 -5.37 11.70
CA HIS A 219 -1.74 -4.57 12.45
C HIS A 219 -0.38 -5.28 12.60
N GLY A 220 0.30 -5.54 11.48
CA GLY A 220 1.61 -6.20 11.47
C GLY A 220 1.63 -7.67 11.90
N GLY A 221 0.47 -8.28 12.22
CA GLY A 221 0.30 -9.63 12.74
C GLY A 221 -0.13 -9.69 14.21
N GLU A 222 -0.37 -8.55 14.85
CA GLU A 222 -0.60 -8.43 16.30
C GLU A 222 -2.10 -8.48 16.67
N LEU A 223 -2.99 -8.00 15.78
CA LEU A 223 -4.45 -7.97 16.01
C LEU A 223 -5.10 -9.32 16.40
N PRO A 224 -4.73 -10.48 15.81
CA PRO A 224 -5.30 -11.78 16.20
C PRO A 224 -5.06 -12.22 17.64
N ALA A 225 -4.19 -11.52 18.39
CA ALA A 225 -3.97 -11.72 19.83
C ALA A 225 -4.53 -10.58 20.70
N MET A 226 -5.12 -9.55 20.09
CA MET A 226 -5.74 -8.40 20.75
C MET A 226 -7.27 -8.46 20.72
N VAL A 227 -7.84 -9.07 19.68
CA VAL A 227 -9.29 -9.27 19.49
C VAL A 227 -9.75 -10.43 20.37
N THR A 228 -10.74 -10.18 21.23
CA THR A 228 -11.34 -11.22 22.08
C THR A 228 -12.39 -12.04 21.33
N ASP A 229 -12.78 -13.19 21.88
CA ASP A 229 -13.81 -14.04 21.28
C ASP A 229 -15.18 -13.34 21.25
N GLU A 230 -15.49 -12.48 22.22
CA GLU A 230 -16.72 -11.68 22.21
C GLU A 230 -16.72 -10.64 21.09
N LEU A 231 -15.59 -9.97 20.84
CA LEU A 231 -15.46 -9.01 19.73
C LEU A 231 -15.48 -9.72 18.37
N ALA A 232 -14.83 -10.89 18.25
CA ALA A 232 -14.91 -11.72 17.05
C ALA A 232 -16.36 -12.19 16.78
N HIS A 233 -17.10 -12.58 17.83
CA HIS A 233 -18.50 -12.97 17.72
C HIS A 233 -19.44 -11.81 17.38
N LEU A 234 -19.18 -10.60 17.90
CA LEU A 234 -19.92 -9.38 17.55
C LEU A 234 -19.75 -9.03 16.06
N ILE A 235 -18.52 -9.15 15.55
CA ILE A 235 -18.19 -8.88 14.15
C ILE A 235 -18.78 -9.94 13.21
N ASP A 236 -18.55 -11.22 13.51
CA ASP A 236 -18.88 -12.33 12.62
C ASP A 236 -18.95 -13.68 13.41
N PRO A 237 -20.15 -14.10 13.84
CA PRO A 237 -20.34 -15.29 14.67
C PRO A 237 -19.72 -16.58 14.10
N GLY A 238 -18.72 -17.11 14.78
CA GLY A 238 -18.02 -18.35 14.42
C GLY A 238 -16.76 -18.15 13.56
N SER A 239 -16.41 -16.91 13.22
CA SER A 239 -15.10 -16.57 12.65
C SER A 239 -13.98 -16.65 13.70
N THR A 240 -12.73 -16.82 13.26
CA THR A 240 -11.57 -16.59 14.15
C THR A 240 -11.28 -15.09 14.33
N PRO A 241 -10.59 -14.67 15.41
CA PRO A 241 -10.18 -13.26 15.62
C PRO A 241 -9.44 -12.62 14.43
N ALA A 242 -8.70 -13.41 13.64
CA ALA A 242 -8.05 -12.95 12.42
C ALA A 242 -9.02 -12.77 11.24
N GLU A 243 -10.00 -13.68 11.09
CA GLU A 243 -11.02 -13.60 10.05
C GLU A 243 -11.99 -12.45 10.33
N ALA A 244 -12.41 -12.23 11.59
CA ALA A 244 -13.19 -11.08 12.04
C ALA A 244 -12.49 -9.74 11.69
N ALA A 245 -11.22 -9.59 12.07
CA ALA A 245 -10.44 -8.38 11.80
C ALA A 245 -10.25 -8.12 10.29
N LEU A 246 -10.05 -9.17 9.50
CA LEU A 246 -10.06 -9.07 8.03
C LEU A 246 -11.43 -8.68 7.49
N ARG A 247 -12.53 -9.17 8.09
CA ARG A 247 -13.89 -8.94 7.57
C ARG A 247 -14.36 -7.50 7.75
N VAL A 248 -14.09 -6.87 8.89
CA VAL A 248 -14.32 -5.41 9.06
C VAL A 248 -13.51 -4.63 8.04
N THR A 249 -12.23 -4.98 7.89
CA THR A 249 -11.32 -4.30 6.96
C THR A 249 -11.73 -4.44 5.48
N ALA A 250 -12.24 -5.61 5.09
CA ALA A 250 -12.75 -5.89 3.74
C ALA A 250 -14.15 -5.30 3.48
N SER A 251 -14.88 -4.93 4.53
CA SER A 251 -16.22 -4.32 4.43
C SER A 251 -16.18 -2.78 4.37
N ALA A 252 -15.02 -2.17 4.57
CA ALA A 252 -14.85 -0.73 4.55
C ALA A 252 -15.25 -0.12 3.17
N PRO A 253 -16.21 0.82 3.12
CA PRO A 253 -16.63 1.42 1.85
C PRO A 253 -15.45 2.04 1.09
N GLY A 254 -15.38 1.80 -0.21
CA GLY A 254 -14.28 2.29 -1.05
C GLY A 254 -12.95 1.54 -0.91
N ALA A 255 -12.83 0.48 -0.09
CA ALA A 255 -11.66 -0.41 -0.13
C ALA A 255 -11.68 -1.28 -1.40
N LYS A 256 -10.62 -1.21 -2.22
CA LYS A 256 -10.48 -1.98 -3.46
C LYS A 256 -9.53 -3.15 -3.36
N ARG A 257 -8.37 -3.01 -2.68
CA ARG A 257 -7.38 -4.10 -2.51
C ARG A 257 -6.88 -4.18 -1.07
N ILE A 258 -6.88 -5.38 -0.49
CA ILE A 258 -6.39 -5.64 0.87
C ILE A 258 -4.99 -6.29 0.80
N LEU A 259 -3.99 -5.62 1.38
CA LEU A 259 -2.59 -6.08 1.40
C LEU A 259 -2.31 -7.00 2.60
N LEU A 260 -2.31 -8.31 2.35
CA LEU A 260 -1.97 -9.32 3.35
C LEU A 260 -0.56 -9.88 3.12
N GLY A 261 0.24 -9.97 4.19
CA GLY A 261 1.55 -10.63 4.16
C GLY A 261 1.51 -11.98 4.87
N SER A 262 1.61 -13.09 4.13
CA SER A 262 1.70 -14.44 4.71
C SER A 262 2.51 -15.40 3.85
N GLY A 263 3.37 -16.19 4.49
CA GLY A 263 4.07 -17.34 3.88
C GLY A 263 3.35 -18.68 4.08
N ARG A 264 2.08 -18.69 4.52
CA ARG A 264 1.28 -19.92 4.70
C ARG A 264 0.02 -19.90 3.83
N ALA A 265 -0.16 -20.92 2.99
CA ALA A 265 -1.33 -21.08 2.13
C ALA A 265 -2.66 -21.04 2.93
N GLN A 266 -2.73 -21.70 4.09
CA GLN A 266 -3.92 -21.69 4.97
C GLN A 266 -4.42 -20.28 5.34
N HIS A 267 -3.51 -19.31 5.52
CA HIS A 267 -3.90 -17.91 5.79
C HIS A 267 -4.45 -17.22 4.53
N TRP A 268 -3.93 -17.57 3.34
CA TRP A 268 -4.41 -17.07 2.04
C TRP A 268 -5.77 -17.64 1.69
N GLU A 269 -5.99 -18.93 1.94
CA GLU A 269 -7.29 -19.60 1.84
C GLU A 269 -8.32 -18.97 2.78
N ALA A 270 -7.95 -18.70 4.04
CA ALA A 270 -8.82 -18.03 5.00
C ALA A 270 -9.19 -16.60 4.58
N ALA A 271 -8.19 -15.79 4.19
CA ALA A 271 -8.43 -14.42 3.75
C ALA A 271 -9.28 -14.35 2.48
N GLN A 272 -9.07 -15.24 1.50
CA GLN A 272 -9.96 -15.35 0.33
C GLN A 272 -11.40 -15.67 0.73
N ARG A 273 -11.62 -16.66 1.61
CA ARG A 273 -12.97 -17.00 2.08
C ARG A 273 -13.66 -15.79 2.71
N VAL A 274 -12.95 -15.03 3.55
CA VAL A 274 -13.49 -13.80 4.19
C VAL A 274 -13.83 -12.73 3.17
N LEU A 275 -12.93 -12.42 2.22
CA LEU A 275 -13.14 -11.38 1.21
C LEU A 275 -14.20 -11.77 0.16
N ALA A 276 -14.44 -13.06 -0.07
CA ALA A 276 -15.49 -13.56 -0.95
C ALA A 276 -16.91 -13.46 -0.34
N LEU A 277 -17.04 -13.16 0.96
CA LEU A 277 -18.33 -12.93 1.59
C LEU A 277 -18.87 -11.53 1.25
N PRO A 278 -20.20 -11.31 1.34
CA PRO A 278 -20.76 -9.97 1.33
C PRO A 278 -20.16 -9.11 2.47
N PRO A 279 -19.95 -7.81 2.25
CA PRO A 279 -19.61 -6.86 3.30
C PRO A 279 -20.55 -6.96 4.50
N LEU A 280 -20.01 -6.71 5.69
CA LEU A 280 -20.80 -6.54 6.90
C LEU A 280 -21.78 -5.37 6.72
N PRO A 281 -23.01 -5.45 7.28
CA PRO A 281 -23.94 -4.34 7.25
C PRO A 281 -23.34 -3.10 7.92
N ASP A 282 -23.64 -1.91 7.40
CA ASP A 282 -23.20 -0.62 7.94
C ASP A 282 -23.50 -0.51 9.44
N LYS A 283 -24.64 -1.05 9.91
CA LYS A 283 -24.99 -1.10 11.34
C LYS A 283 -23.95 -1.86 12.18
N THR A 284 -23.47 -3.02 11.71
CA THR A 284 -22.44 -3.82 12.38
C THR A 284 -21.10 -3.08 12.39
N LEU A 285 -20.77 -2.34 11.32
CA LEU A 285 -19.55 -1.54 11.28
C LEU A 285 -19.60 -0.37 12.28
N HIS A 286 -20.73 0.34 12.38
CA HIS A 286 -20.94 1.36 13.42
C HIS A 286 -20.87 0.75 14.84
N GLU A 287 -21.51 -0.39 15.08
CA GLU A 287 -21.51 -1.07 16.38
C GLU A 287 -20.09 -1.51 16.81
N VAL A 288 -19.23 -1.86 15.84
CA VAL A 288 -17.79 -2.14 16.08
C VAL A 288 -16.98 -0.86 16.33
N ILE A 289 -17.29 0.24 15.64
CA ILE A 289 -16.66 1.56 15.86
C ILE A 289 -17.02 2.10 17.25
N ASP A 290 -18.29 2.02 17.65
CA ASP A 290 -18.79 2.45 18.97
C ASP A 290 -18.11 1.66 20.11
N VAL A 291 -18.00 0.33 19.96
CA VAL A 291 -17.36 -0.57 20.95
C VAL A 291 -15.85 -0.32 21.09
N LEU A 292 -15.19 0.14 20.03
CA LEU A 292 -13.74 0.41 20.02
C LEU A 292 -13.39 1.90 20.21
N GLY A 293 -14.37 2.80 20.21
CA GLY A 293 -14.20 4.23 20.49
C GLY A 293 -13.36 4.99 19.46
N ALA A 294 -13.59 4.73 18.17
CA ALA A 294 -12.71 5.14 17.05
C ALA A 294 -13.25 6.28 16.16
#